data_AF-A0A0Q6FNG4-F1
#
_entry.id   AF-A0A0Q6FNG4-F1
#
_cell.length_a   1.000
_cell.length_b   1.000
_cell.length_c   1.000
_cell.angle_alpha   90.00
_cell.angle_beta   90.00
_cell.angle_gamma   90.00
#
_symmetry.space_group_name_H-M   'P 1'
#
loop_
_entity.id
_entity.type
_entity.pdbx_description
1 polymer ?
#
loop_
_entity_poly.entity_id
_entity_poly.type
_entity_poly.pdbx_seq_one_letter_code
_entity_poly.pdbx_strand_id
1 'polypeptide(L)'
;MQEIPLTWKPLRNRSYIGMLGQNQLAFVLQHDGQNNWKWMVSGCNGTLRYDFQSADTLDEAKAAVQASVDEWFRQAGLLETAT
;
A
#
# COMPACT_ATOMS: atom_id res chain seq x y z
N MET A 1 11.15 -12.66 -7.57
CA MET A 1 10.71 -12.02 -6.32
C MET A 1 9.26 -12.41 -6.10
N GLN A 2 8.92 -12.89 -4.92
CA GLN A 2 7.54 -13.23 -4.57
C GLN A 2 6.87 -11.96 -4.02
N GLU A 3 5.85 -11.47 -4.71
CA GLU A 3 5.06 -10.29 -4.32
C GLU A 3 3.75 -10.75 -3.66
N ILE A 4 3.29 -10.03 -2.65
CA ILE A 4 1.98 -10.25 -2.04
C ILE A 4 0.92 -9.65 -2.97
N PRO A 5 0.02 -10.45 -3.57
CA PRO A 5 -0.89 -9.95 -4.59
C PRO A 5 -1.99 -9.09 -3.97
N LEU A 6 -1.80 -7.77 -3.97
CA LEU A 6 -2.82 -6.81 -3.56
C LEU A 6 -3.88 -6.64 -4.66
N THR A 7 -5.15 -6.77 -4.30
CA THR A 7 -6.28 -6.40 -5.13
C THR A 7 -6.70 -4.97 -4.83
N TRP A 8 -6.71 -4.10 -5.84
CA TRP A 8 -7.13 -2.71 -5.69
C TRP A 8 -8.62 -2.55 -5.90
N LYS A 9 -9.35 -2.20 -4.84
CA LYS A 9 -10.79 -1.87 -4.92
C LYS A 9 -11.00 -0.37 -4.96
N PRO A 10 -11.71 0.18 -5.97
CA PRO A 10 -12.09 1.58 -5.95
C PRO A 10 -13.09 1.83 -4.81
N LEU A 11 -12.92 2.94 -4.08
CA LEU A 11 -13.89 3.39 -3.07
C LEU A 11 -14.77 4.49 -3.65
N ARG A 12 -14.33 5.76 -3.60
CA ARG A 12 -14.93 6.97 -4.19
C ARG A 12 -13.85 8.05 -4.36
N ASN A 13 -14.13 9.14 -5.08
CA ASN A 13 -13.30 10.35 -5.14
C ASN A 13 -11.79 10.07 -5.27
N ARG A 14 -11.39 9.44 -6.38
CA ARG A 14 -9.98 9.08 -6.66
C ARG A 14 -9.29 8.39 -5.47
N SER A 15 -10.00 7.47 -4.81
CA SER A 15 -9.50 6.68 -3.69
C SER A 15 -9.63 5.19 -3.96
N TYR A 16 -8.63 4.43 -3.52
CA TYR A 16 -8.46 3.01 -3.71
C TYR A 16 -8.03 2.34 -2.41
N ILE A 17 -8.48 1.12 -2.23
CA ILE A 17 -8.13 0.27 -1.09
C ILE A 17 -7.31 -0.91 -1.61
N GLY A 18 -6.15 -1.13 -0.99
CA GLY A 18 -5.31 -2.31 -1.23
C GLY A 18 -5.80 -3.46 -0.34
N MET A 19 -6.30 -4.54 -0.95
CA MET A 19 -6.86 -5.70 -0.29
C MET A 19 -5.97 -6.92 -0.44
N LEU A 20 -5.77 -7.68 0.63
CA LEU A 20 -5.28 -9.06 0.57
C LEU A 20 -6.41 -10.01 0.97
N GLY A 21 -7.00 -10.67 -0.03
CA GLY A 21 -8.25 -11.40 0.16
C GLY A 21 -9.37 -10.46 0.62
N GLN A 22 -9.90 -10.71 1.83
CA GLN A 22 -10.93 -9.86 2.46
C GLN A 22 -10.35 -8.83 3.43
N ASN A 23 -9.04 -8.84 3.67
CA ASN A 23 -8.40 -7.94 4.62
C ASN A 23 -7.91 -6.68 3.90
N GLN A 24 -8.27 -5.53 4.45
CA GLN A 24 -7.75 -4.25 3.98
C GLN A 24 -6.34 -4.04 4.54
N LEU A 25 -5.38 -3.83 3.65
CA LEU A 25 -3.99 -3.59 4.03
C LEU A 25 -3.55 -2.16 3.79
N ALA A 26 -4.17 -1.42 2.88
CA ALA A 26 -3.68 -0.08 2.52
C ALA A 26 -4.76 0.82 1.91
N PHE A 27 -4.45 2.11 1.84
CA PHE A 27 -5.21 3.15 1.16
C PHE A 27 -4.31 3.96 0.23
N VAL A 28 -4.86 4.32 -0.92
CA VAL A 28 -4.29 5.30 -1.84
C VAL A 28 -5.38 6.27 -2.23
N LEU A 29 -5.17 7.58 -2.06
CA LEU A 29 -6.18 8.60 -2.34
C LEU A 29 -5.54 9.87 -2.89
N GLN A 30 -6.30 10.60 -3.71
CA GLN A 30 -5.93 11.94 -4.12
C GLN A 30 -6.94 12.93 -3.53
N HIS A 31 -6.45 13.92 -2.77
CA HIS A 31 -7.30 14.97 -2.24
C HIS A 31 -7.76 15.90 -3.37
N ASP A 32 -9.01 16.38 -3.28
CA ASP A 32 -9.57 17.30 -4.25
C ASP A 32 -8.75 18.61 -4.29
N GLY A 33 -8.42 19.06 -5.50
CA GLY A 33 -7.52 20.20 -5.72
C GLY A 33 -6.02 19.91 -5.53
N GLN A 34 -5.61 18.67 -5.20
CA GLN A 34 -4.21 18.27 -5.18
C GLN A 34 -3.87 17.32 -6.34
N ASN A 35 -2.68 17.51 -6.91
CA ASN A 35 -2.18 16.64 -7.99
C ASN A 35 -1.40 15.43 -7.46
N ASN A 36 -0.90 15.47 -6.22
CA ASN A 36 -0.17 14.36 -5.62
C ASN A 36 -1.13 13.32 -5.03
N TRP A 37 -0.69 12.07 -5.07
CA TRP A 37 -1.35 10.94 -4.46
C TRP A 37 -0.82 10.73 -3.05
N LYS A 38 -1.73 10.43 -2.12
CA LYS A 38 -1.43 10.09 -0.75
C LYS A 38 -1.64 8.60 -0.55
N TRP A 39 -0.76 7.96 0.23
CA TRP A 39 -0.88 6.54 0.51
C TRP A 39 -0.50 6.18 1.94
N MET A 40 -1.04 5.07 2.42
CA MET A 40 -0.81 4.54 3.76
C MET A 40 -1.02 3.02 3.73
N VAL A 41 -0.17 2.27 4.43
CA VAL A 41 -0.44 0.87 4.80
C VAL A 41 -1.09 0.88 6.19
N SER A 42 -2.17 0.13 6.41
CA SER A 42 -2.95 0.10 7.66
C SER A 42 -3.05 -1.28 8.32
N GLY A 43 -2.90 -2.36 7.55
CA GLY A 43 -3.21 -3.74 8.01
C GLY A 43 -2.00 -4.64 8.26
N CYS A 44 -0.79 -4.19 7.97
CA CYS A 44 0.45 -4.97 8.10
C CYS A 44 1.61 -4.01 8.37
N ASN A 45 1.49 -3.33 9.52
CA ASN A 45 2.33 -2.21 9.91
C ASN A 45 3.16 -2.62 11.11
N GLY A 46 4.27 -3.30 10.88
CA GLY A 46 5.33 -3.45 11.88
C GLY A 46 6.05 -2.12 12.17
N THR A 47 5.77 -1.10 11.36
CA THR A 47 6.36 0.23 11.42
C THR A 47 5.34 1.23 11.96
N LEU A 48 5.77 1.98 12.98
CA LEU A 48 5.07 3.06 13.70
C LEU A 48 4.65 4.27 12.82
N ARG A 49 4.52 4.10 11.50
CA ARG A 49 4.16 5.17 10.57
C ARG A 49 2.65 5.14 10.36
N TYR A 50 1.97 6.02 11.08
CA TYR A 50 0.52 6.24 10.99
C TYR A 50 0.15 7.40 10.06
N ASP A 51 1.12 8.01 9.37
CA ASP A 51 0.91 9.17 8.51
C ASP A 51 0.93 8.83 7.03
N PHE A 52 0.11 9.56 6.26
CA PHE A 52 0.06 9.47 4.81
C PHE A 52 1.38 9.94 4.19
N GLN A 53 1.94 9.09 3.33
CA GLN A 53 3.06 9.42 2.44
C GLN A 53 2.53 10.01 1.13
N SER A 54 3.41 10.60 0.31
CA SER A 54 3.02 11.22 -0.96
C SER A 54 3.76 10.60 -2.15
N ALA A 55 3.12 10.59 -3.30
CA ALA A 55 3.70 10.24 -4.60
C ALA A 55 3.11 11.16 -5.69
N ASP A 56 3.79 11.30 -6.82
CA ASP A 56 3.33 12.19 -7.89
C ASP A 56 2.25 11.52 -8.75
N THR A 57 2.28 10.18 -8.84
CA THR A 57 1.32 9.40 -9.61
C THR A 57 0.62 8.30 -8.81
N LEU A 58 -0.52 7.82 -9.32
CA LEU A 58 -1.26 6.70 -8.73
C LEU A 58 -0.41 5.42 -8.73
N ASP A 59 0.31 5.16 -9.82
CA ASP A 59 1.09 3.94 -9.97
C ASP A 59 2.28 3.93 -9.02
N GLU A 60 2.95 5.07 -8.83
CA GLU A 60 3.99 5.20 -7.79
C GLU A 60 3.43 5.00 -6.39
N ALA A 61 2.27 5.58 -6.08
CA ALA A 61 1.63 5.38 -4.78
C ALA A 61 1.30 3.89 -4.52
N LYS A 62 0.79 3.18 -5.53
CA LYS A 62 0.51 1.75 -5.44
C LYS A 62 1.78 0.91 -5.34
N ALA A 63 2.83 1.24 -6.09
CA ALA A 63 4.12 0.57 -6.04
C ALA A 63 4.79 0.75 -4.67
N ALA A 64 4.71 1.94 -4.08
CA ALA A 64 5.22 2.20 -2.74
C ALA A 64 4.47 1.42 -1.66
N VAL A 65 3.14 1.30 -1.77
CA VAL A 65 2.34 0.41 -0.93
C VAL A 65 2.78 -1.03 -1.09
N GLN A 66 2.94 -1.53 -2.33
CA GLN A 66 3.35 -2.91 -2.61
C GLN A 66 4.71 -3.21 -1.96
N ALA A 67 5.70 -2.35 -2.18
CA ALA A 67 7.02 -2.50 -1.59
C ALA A 67 6.98 -2.54 -0.05
N SER A 68 6.16 -1.68 0.56
CA SER A 68 5.98 -1.63 2.03
C SER A 68 5.33 -2.90 2.57
N VAL A 69 4.33 -3.44 1.89
CA VAL A 69 3.68 -4.70 2.25
C VAL A 69 4.65 -5.87 2.11
N ASP A 70 5.34 -5.97 0.98
CA ASP A 70 6.29 -7.06 0.74
C ASP A 70 7.45 -7.03 1.74
N GLU A 71 7.95 -5.84 2.09
CA GLU A 71 8.96 -5.68 3.14
C GLU A 71 8.45 -6.16 4.49
N TRP A 72 7.22 -5.80 4.88
CA TRP A 72 6.64 -6.27 6.14
C TRP A 72 6.50 -7.79 6.18
N PHE A 73 5.98 -8.41 5.11
CA PHE A 73 5.82 -9.86 5.05
C PHE A 73 7.19 -10.57 5.08
N ARG A 74 8.24 -9.99 4.47
CA ARG A 74 9.62 -10.48 4.60
C ARG A 74 10.13 -10.38 6.03
N GLN A 75 9.96 -9.23 6.69
CA GLN A 75 10.38 -9.03 8.08
C GLN A 75 9.64 -9.96 9.06
N ALA A 76 8.38 -10.29 8.75
CA ALA A 76 7.58 -11.25 9.52
C ALA A 76 8.00 -12.72 9.27
N GLY A 77 8.93 -12.99 8.36
CA GLY A 77 9.34 -14.35 7.97
C GLY A 77 8.28 -15.10 7.16
N LEU A 78 7.31 -14.38 6.57
CA LEU A 78 6.20 -14.92 5.79
C LEU A 78 6.48 -14.93 4.28
N LEU A 79 7.59 -14.33 3.86
CA LEU A 79 8.12 -14.40 2.49
C LEU A 79 9.57 -14.84 2.53
N GLU A 80 9.95 -15.73 1.61
CA GLU A 80 11.35 -16.09 1.43
C GLU A 80 12.14 -14.86 0.97
N THR A 81 13.14 -14.45 1.75
CA THR A 81 14.21 -13.59 1.25
C THR A 81 15.00 -14.40 0.25
N ALA A 82 15.00 -13.97 -1.03
CA ALA A 82 15.91 -14.52 -2.02
C ALA A 82 17.32 -14.46 -1.43
N THR A 83 17.92 -15.64 -1.21
CA THR A 83 19.27 -15.78 -0.65
C THR A 83 20.27 -15.77 -1.79
#